data_AF-A0A936DAG4-F1
#
_entry.id   AF-A0A936DAG4-F1
#
_cell.length_a   1.000
_cell.length_b   1.000
_cell.length_c   1.000
_cell.angle_alpha   90.00
_cell.angle_beta   90.00
_cell.angle_gamma   90.00
#
_symmetry.space_group_name_H-M   'P 1'
#
loop_
_entity.id
_entity.type
_entity.pdbx_description
1 polymer ?
#
loop_
_entity_poly.entity_id
_entity_poly.type
_entity_poly.pdbx_seq_one_letter_code
_entity_poly.pdbx_strand_id
1 'polypeptide(L)'
;MGAFALKKLGLERGSFDLEVRHESPAEVQFTCVADGTQASTGASLGRLTLTHVAVPRDRMRTSYRKKSTGETVALRPSPGFVARFENVPRERLGEAGREVLGLSDDELFEVVPAGPAR
;
A
#
# COMPACT_ATOMS: atom_id res chain seq x y z
N MET A 1 -6.19 0.04 0.65
CA MET A 1 -4.94 0.28 1.42
C MET A 1 -4.74 1.75 1.81
N GLY A 2 -4.33 2.65 0.90
CA GLY A 2 -3.97 4.04 1.31
C GLY A 2 -5.11 4.83 1.96
N ALA A 3 -6.33 4.76 1.40
CA ALA A 3 -7.52 5.39 1.99
C ALA A 3 -7.86 4.83 3.40
N PHE A 4 -7.73 3.51 3.57
CA PHE A 4 -7.89 2.86 4.88
C PHE A 4 -6.87 3.40 5.90
N ALA A 5 -5.60 3.53 5.51
CA ALA A 5 -4.55 4.01 6.40
C ALA A 5 -4.78 5.47 6.84
N LEU A 6 -5.21 6.34 5.92
CA LEU A 6 -5.58 7.72 6.25
C LEU A 6 -6.70 7.79 7.29
N LYS A 7 -7.78 7.02 7.09
CA LYS A 7 -8.89 6.93 8.04
C LYS A 7 -8.42 6.44 9.41
N LYS A 8 -7.55 5.42 9.44
CA LYS A 8 -7.03 4.85 10.69
C LYS A 8 -6.15 5.84 11.47
N LEU A 9 -5.33 6.64 10.76
CA LEU A 9 -4.44 7.66 11.35
C LEU A 9 -5.13 9.00 11.63
N GLY A 10 -6.40 9.16 11.24
CA GLY A 10 -7.12 10.42 11.31
C GLY A 10 -6.43 11.53 10.51
N LEU A 11 -5.98 11.22 9.29
CA LEU A 11 -5.32 12.15 8.38
C LEU A 11 -6.14 12.37 7.12
N GLU A 12 -6.14 13.61 6.65
CA GLU A 12 -6.72 13.97 5.36
C GLU A 12 -5.79 13.63 4.19
N ARG A 13 -6.38 13.43 3.01
CA ARG A 13 -5.62 13.23 1.78
C ARG A 13 -4.73 14.45 1.52
N GLY A 14 -3.46 14.18 1.23
CA GLY A 14 -2.46 15.21 0.96
C GLY A 14 -1.88 15.84 2.22
N SER A 15 -2.09 15.28 3.42
CA SER A 15 -1.41 15.75 4.63
C SER A 15 0.12 15.68 4.49
N PHE A 16 0.82 16.75 4.91
CA PHE A 16 2.28 16.72 5.05
C PHE A 16 2.73 15.95 6.30
N ASP A 17 1.83 15.64 7.22
CA ASP A 17 2.12 14.84 8.41
C ASP A 17 2.17 13.33 8.11
N LEU A 18 1.74 12.93 6.91
CA LEU A 18 1.86 11.55 6.44
C LEU A 18 3.27 11.28 5.90
N GLU A 19 3.86 10.20 6.37
CA GLU A 19 5.05 9.57 5.79
C GLU A 19 4.68 8.16 5.33
N VAL A 20 5.02 7.82 4.08
CA VAL A 20 4.74 6.53 3.49
C VAL A 20 6.04 5.88 3.02
N ARG A 21 6.18 4.60 3.35
CA ARG A 21 7.28 3.77 2.90
C ARG A 21 6.70 2.51 2.27
N HIS A 22 6.96 2.33 0.99
CA HIS A 22 6.60 1.14 0.24
C HIS A 22 7.82 0.24 0.12
N GLU A 23 7.78 -0.92 0.75
CA GLU A 23 8.84 -1.92 0.70
C GLU A 23 8.38 -3.05 -0.21
N SER A 24 9.06 -3.27 -1.34
CA SER A 24 8.72 -4.32 -2.30
C SER A 24 9.92 -4.68 -3.19
N PRO A 25 9.90 -5.81 -3.92
CA PRO A 25 10.89 -6.05 -4.96
C PRO A 25 10.81 -4.95 -6.04
N ALA A 26 11.92 -4.67 -6.70
CA ALA A 26 12.02 -3.64 -7.74
C ALA A 26 11.44 -4.13 -9.08
N GLU A 27 10.21 -4.63 -9.07
CA GLU A 27 9.49 -5.18 -10.21
C GLU A 27 8.13 -4.47 -10.34
N VAL A 28 7.73 -4.15 -11.57
CA VAL A 28 6.52 -3.35 -11.86
C VAL A 28 5.26 -3.91 -11.19
N GLN A 29 5.14 -5.25 -11.14
CA GLN A 29 4.02 -5.94 -10.51
C GLN A 29 3.84 -5.59 -9.02
N PHE A 30 4.90 -5.19 -8.34
CA PHE A 30 4.88 -4.87 -6.91
C PHE A 30 5.00 -3.37 -6.66
N THR A 31 5.79 -2.66 -7.47
CA THR A 31 6.00 -1.22 -7.29
C THR A 31 4.78 -0.38 -7.69
N CYS A 32 3.86 -0.90 -8.51
CA CYS A 32 2.61 -0.21 -8.87
C CYS A 32 1.71 0.13 -7.66
N VAL A 33 1.89 -0.56 -6.53
CA VAL A 33 1.24 -0.24 -5.25
C VAL A 33 1.64 1.16 -4.77
N ALA A 34 2.85 1.62 -5.10
CA ALA A 34 3.29 2.99 -4.82
C ALA A 34 2.42 4.02 -5.56
N ASP A 35 2.08 3.78 -6.82
CA ASP A 35 1.22 4.70 -7.60
C ASP A 35 -0.20 4.76 -7.02
N GLY A 36 -0.78 3.60 -6.68
CA GLY A 36 -2.08 3.54 -6.00
C GLY A 36 -2.05 4.23 -4.63
N THR A 37 -0.94 4.13 -3.92
CA THR A 37 -0.69 4.85 -2.67
C THR A 37 -0.63 6.36 -2.91
N GLN A 38 0.07 6.83 -3.93
CA GLN A 38 0.10 8.26 -4.28
C GLN A 38 -1.29 8.78 -4.60
N ALA A 39 -2.03 8.07 -5.45
CA ALA A 39 -3.37 8.46 -5.88
C ALA A 39 -4.34 8.58 -4.69
N SER A 40 -4.35 7.57 -3.81
CA SER A 40 -5.28 7.49 -2.68
C SER A 40 -4.91 8.40 -1.51
N THR A 41 -3.61 8.64 -1.26
CA THR A 41 -3.16 9.39 -0.08
C THR A 41 -2.70 10.81 -0.36
N GLY A 42 -2.32 11.12 -1.61
CA GLY A 42 -1.64 12.37 -1.95
C GLY A 42 -0.19 12.45 -1.46
N ALA A 43 0.35 11.37 -0.89
CA ALA A 43 1.79 11.23 -0.68
C ALA A 43 2.50 11.11 -2.04
N SER A 44 3.73 11.60 -2.16
CA SER A 44 4.47 11.49 -3.42
C SER A 44 5.97 11.61 -3.22
N LEU A 45 6.73 11.18 -4.23
CA LEU A 45 8.17 11.37 -4.29
C LEU A 45 8.54 12.86 -4.23
N GLY A 46 7.87 13.71 -5.01
CA GLY A 46 8.17 15.14 -5.07
C GLY A 46 7.86 15.89 -3.78
N ARG A 47 6.92 15.40 -2.96
CA ARG A 47 6.63 15.94 -1.64
C ARG A 47 7.50 15.35 -0.53
N LEU A 48 8.35 14.38 -0.88
CA LEU A 48 9.20 13.63 0.07
C LEU A 48 8.38 12.94 1.17
N THR A 49 7.13 12.60 0.89
CA THR A 49 6.23 11.88 1.81
C THR A 49 6.00 10.43 1.39
N LEU A 50 6.58 10.00 0.27
CA LEU A 50 6.61 8.61 -0.17
C LEU A 50 8.04 8.21 -0.51
N THR A 51 8.46 7.04 -0.04
CA THR A 51 9.73 6.40 -0.41
C THR A 51 9.48 4.95 -0.82
N HIS A 52 10.13 4.49 -1.88
CA HIS A 52 10.23 3.07 -2.22
C HIS A 52 11.56 2.51 -1.71
N VAL A 53 11.52 1.33 -1.11
CA VAL A 53 12.72 0.58 -0.73
C VAL A 53 12.64 -0.84 -1.27
N ALA A 54 13.63 -1.20 -2.07
CA ALA A 54 13.77 -2.54 -2.61
C ALA A 54 14.00 -3.56 -1.48
N VAL A 55 13.11 -4.53 -1.35
CA VAL A 55 13.22 -5.66 -0.40
C VAL A 55 12.74 -6.95 -1.06
N PRO A 56 13.13 -8.14 -0.55
CA PRO A 56 12.56 -9.41 -0.99
C PRO A 56 11.04 -9.51 -0.78
N ARG A 57 10.37 -10.37 -1.57
CA ARG A 57 8.91 -10.53 -1.64
C ARG A 57 8.26 -10.83 -0.28
N ASP A 58 8.88 -11.68 0.53
CA ASP A 58 8.41 -12.08 1.87
C ASP A 58 8.37 -10.92 2.88
N ARG A 59 9.12 -9.85 2.60
CA ARG A 59 9.15 -8.61 3.39
C ARG A 59 8.28 -7.50 2.82
N MET A 60 7.56 -7.75 1.72
CA MET A 60 6.78 -6.72 1.05
C MET A 60 5.68 -6.17 1.97
N ARG A 61 5.60 -4.84 2.08
CA ARG A 61 4.55 -4.12 2.81
C ARG A 61 4.57 -2.64 2.47
N THR A 62 3.48 -1.94 2.80
CA THR A 62 3.42 -0.49 2.76
C THR A 62 3.09 0.03 4.14
N SER A 63 3.96 0.85 4.72
CA SER A 63 3.77 1.48 6.02
C SER A 63 3.41 2.95 5.86
N TYR A 64 2.41 3.39 6.62
CA TYR A 64 1.89 4.73 6.69
C TYR A 64 2.08 5.22 8.13
N ARG A 65 2.84 6.29 8.32
CA ARG A 65 3.18 6.86 9.62
C ARG A 65 2.69 8.29 9.72
N LYS A 66 2.07 8.60 10.86
CA LYS A 66 1.74 9.97 11.26
C LYS A 66 2.93 10.56 12.00
N LYS A 67 3.69 11.46 11.36
CA LYS A 67 4.97 11.95 11.88
C LYS A 67 4.86 12.61 13.25
N SER A 68 3.81 13.40 13.46
CA SER A 68 3.55 14.11 14.72
C SER A 68 3.42 13.21 15.96
N THR A 69 2.99 11.96 15.78
CA THR A 69 2.70 11.03 16.90
C THR A 69 3.55 9.76 16.86
N GLY A 70 4.11 9.42 15.70
CA GLY A 70 4.78 8.15 15.46
C GLY A 70 3.81 6.98 15.22
N GLU A 71 2.49 7.18 15.32
CA GLU A 71 1.50 6.14 15.03
C GLU A 71 1.69 5.61 13.60
N THR A 72 1.74 4.29 13.47
CA THR A 72 2.07 3.63 12.19
C THR A 72 1.10 2.49 11.90
N VAL A 73 0.60 2.46 10.67
CA VAL A 73 -0.20 1.38 10.11
C VAL A 73 0.61 0.75 8.97
N ALA A 74 0.89 -0.55 9.05
CA ALA A 74 1.51 -1.28 7.95
C ALA A 74 0.55 -2.31 7.37
N LEU A 75 0.51 -2.38 6.04
CA LEU A 75 -0.41 -3.21 5.30
C LEU A 75 0.35 -4.03 4.26
N ARG A 76 -0.10 -5.26 4.01
CA ARG A 76 0.31 -6.05 2.83
C ARG A 76 -0.91 -6.69 2.17
N PRO A 77 -0.85 -7.00 0.86
CA PRO A 77 -1.91 -7.76 0.21
C PRO A 77 -2.17 -9.08 0.93
N SER A 78 -3.44 -9.46 1.07
CA SER A 78 -3.79 -10.70 1.77
C SER A 78 -3.27 -11.91 0.97
N PRO A 79 -2.94 -13.04 1.61
CA PRO A 79 -2.55 -14.26 0.89
C PRO A 79 -3.61 -14.72 -0.13
N GLY A 80 -4.90 -14.59 0.22
CA GLY A 80 -6.01 -14.92 -0.67
C GLY A 80 -6.08 -14.01 -1.90
N PHE A 81 -5.87 -12.70 -1.73
CA PHE A 81 -5.79 -11.75 -2.83
C PHE A 81 -4.63 -12.08 -3.76
N VAL A 82 -3.44 -12.33 -3.21
CA VAL A 82 -2.25 -12.67 -4.02
C VAL A 82 -2.51 -13.95 -4.81
N ALA A 83 -2.97 -15.02 -4.17
CA ALA A 83 -3.25 -16.30 -4.84
C ALA A 83 -4.25 -16.16 -5.99
N ARG A 84 -5.23 -15.24 -5.86
CA ARG A 84 -6.27 -15.01 -6.86
C ARG A 84 -5.82 -14.10 -8.01
N PHE A 85 -5.02 -13.08 -7.73
CA PHE A 85 -4.78 -11.98 -8.68
C PHE A 85 -3.34 -11.80 -9.15
N GLU A 86 -2.37 -12.52 -8.60
CA GLU A 86 -0.94 -12.29 -8.92
C GLU A 86 -0.61 -12.48 -10.40
N ASN A 87 -1.15 -13.52 -11.04
CA ASN A 87 -0.80 -13.92 -12.40
C ASN A 87 -1.98 -13.83 -13.38
N VAL A 88 -2.86 -12.84 -13.19
CA VAL A 88 -4.00 -12.64 -14.10
C VAL A 88 -3.50 -12.29 -15.50
N PRO A 89 -3.95 -12.99 -16.56
CA PRO A 89 -3.58 -12.67 -17.93
C PRO A 89 -3.97 -11.24 -18.30
N ARG A 90 -3.14 -10.58 -19.13
CA ARG A 90 -3.27 -9.15 -19.45
C ARG A 90 -4.66 -8.78 -19.98
N GLU A 91 -5.20 -9.64 -20.83
CA GLU A 91 -6.53 -9.52 -21.44
C GLU A 91 -7.68 -9.58 -20.42
N ARG A 92 -7.45 -10.17 -19.24
CA ARG A 92 -8.42 -10.27 -18.15
C ARG A 92 -8.24 -9.22 -17.05
N LEU A 93 -7.21 -8.37 -17.12
CA LEU A 93 -6.95 -7.35 -16.08
C LEU A 93 -8.14 -6.40 -15.86
N GLY A 94 -8.89 -6.06 -16.92
CA GLY A 94 -10.08 -5.21 -16.79
C GLY A 94 -11.25 -5.89 -16.09
N GLU A 95 -11.36 -7.22 -16.17
CA GLU A 95 -12.35 -8.01 -15.41
C GLU A 95 -11.92 -8.14 -13.95
N ALA A 96 -10.67 -8.55 -13.73
CA ALA A 96 -10.10 -8.67 -12.39
C ALA A 96 -10.15 -7.35 -11.62
N GLY A 97 -9.81 -6.23 -12.25
CA GLY A 97 -9.91 -4.91 -11.61
C GLY A 97 -11.32 -4.54 -11.16
N ARG A 98 -12.36 -4.92 -11.91
CA ARG A 98 -13.76 -4.72 -11.52
C ARG A 98 -14.15 -5.60 -10.34
N GLU A 99 -13.67 -6.84 -10.33
CA GLU A 99 -13.90 -7.77 -9.22
C GLU A 99 -13.27 -7.25 -7.92
N VAL A 100 -12.04 -6.72 -7.99
CA VAL A 100 -11.32 -6.12 -6.87
C VAL A 100 -12.10 -4.96 -6.23
N LEU A 101 -12.86 -4.18 -7.01
CA LEU A 101 -13.69 -3.09 -6.49
C LEU A 101 -14.87 -3.56 -5.63
N GLY A 102 -15.29 -4.83 -5.79
CA GLY A 102 -16.37 -5.43 -5.01
C GLY A 102 -15.93 -6.17 -3.76
N LEU A 103 -14.61 -6.33 -3.54
CA LEU A 103 -14.06 -7.03 -2.39
C LEU A 103 -14.02 -6.13 -1.15
N SER A 104 -14.17 -6.74 0.01
CA SER A 104 -13.98 -6.09 1.30
C SER A 104 -12.49 -5.81 1.60
N ASP A 105 -12.21 -4.89 2.51
CA ASP A 105 -10.84 -4.53 2.87
C ASP A 105 -10.02 -5.73 3.38
N ASP A 106 -10.63 -6.62 4.16
CA ASP A 106 -10.00 -7.83 4.73
C ASP A 106 -9.74 -8.93 3.69
N GLU A 107 -10.51 -8.95 2.60
CA GLU A 107 -10.19 -9.79 1.45
C GLU A 107 -8.99 -9.26 0.66
N LEU A 108 -8.77 -7.94 0.64
CA LEU A 108 -7.72 -7.29 -0.16
C LEU A 108 -6.36 -7.27 0.55
N PHE A 109 -6.34 -6.93 1.83
CA PHE A 109 -5.11 -6.69 2.58
C PHE A 109 -5.26 -7.02 4.07
N GLU A 110 -4.13 -7.22 4.72
CA GLU A 110 -4.05 -7.42 6.17
C GLU A 110 -3.17 -6.35 6.83
N VAL A 111 -3.51 -6.01 8.08
CA VAL A 111 -2.66 -5.19 8.94
C VAL A 111 -1.55 -6.06 9.50
N VAL A 112 -0.31 -5.65 9.28
CA VAL A 112 0.88 -6.35 9.76
C VAL A 112 1.68 -5.48 10.73
N PRO A 113 2.56 -6.08 11.56
CA PRO A 113 3.49 -5.31 12.37
C PRO A 113 4.29 -4.32 11.51
N ALA A 114 4.37 -3.06 11.96
CA ALA A 114 5.08 -1.98 11.27
C ALA A 114 6.59 -2.25 11.07
N GLY A 115 7.15 -3.24 11.78
CA GLY A 115 8.58 -3.48 11.85
C GLY A 115 9.31 -2.32 12.55
N PRO A 116 10.65 -2.39 12.63
CA PRO A 116 11.42 -1.35 13.28
C PRO A 116 11.31 -0.03 12.50
N ALA A 117 11.01 1.05 13.20
CA ALA A 117 11.20 2.40 12.69
C ALA A 117 12.69 2.59 12.40
N ARG A 118 13.05 2.86 11.15
CA ARG A 118 14.41 3.24 10.74
C ARG A 118 14.35 4.60 10.09
#